data_AF-A0AAJ2PF24-F1
#
_entry.id   AF-A0AAJ2PF24-F1
#
_cell.length_a   1.000
_cell.length_b   1.000
_cell.length_c   1.000
_cell.angle_alpha   90.00
_cell.angle_beta   90.00
_cell.angle_gamma   90.00
#
_symmetry.space_group_name_H-M   'P 1'
#
loop_
_entity.id
_entity.type
_entity.pdbx_description
1 polymer ?
#
loop_
_entity_poly.entity_id
_entity_poly.type
_entity_poly.pdbx_seq_one_letter_code
_entity_poly.pdbx_strand_id
1 'polypeptide(L)' 'MPIVNTKIKCSRCEKLIPKKVILANGGRCSNCGYLIATPILSFKPGQATQ' A
#
# COMPACT_ATOMS: atom_id res chain seq x y z
N MET A 1 17.13 -3.80 17.61
CA MET A 1 16.80 -3.37 16.24
C MET A 1 15.41 -3.91 15.93
N PRO A 2 14.36 -3.09 15.73
CA PRO A 2 13.05 -3.63 15.43
C PRO A 2 13.11 -4.37 14.09
N ILE A 3 12.80 -5.66 14.12
CA ILE A 3 12.65 -6.47 12.91
C ILE A 3 11.33 -6.02 12.28
N VAL A 4 11.38 -4.92 11.52
CA VAL A 4 10.22 -4.46 10.77
C VAL A 4 9.99 -5.48 9.67
N ASN A 5 8.98 -6.32 9.85
CA ASN A 5 8.53 -7.24 8.80
C ASN A 5 8.05 -6.38 7.62
N THR A 6 8.92 -6.24 6.64
CA THR A 6 8.72 -5.36 5.47
C THR A 6 7.92 -6.05 4.37
N LYS A 7 7.32 -7.22 4.65
CA LYS A 7 6.46 -7.95 3.73
C LYS A 7 5.04 -7.99 4.29
N ILE A 8 4.06 -7.79 3.43
CA ILE A 8 2.63 -7.86 3.76
C ILE A 8 2.03 -9.01 2.98
N LYS A 9 1.26 -9.86 3.65
CA LYS A 9 0.50 -10.96 3.01
C LYS A 9 -0.76 -10.38 2.37
N CYS A 10 -0.96 -10.63 1.09
CA CYS A 10 -2.21 -10.27 0.42
C CYS A 10 -3.35 -11.18 0.90
N SER A 11 -4.47 -10.63 1.34
CA SER A 11 -5.62 -11.43 1.81
C SER A 11 -6.32 -12.21 0.69
N ARG A 12 -6.12 -11.83 -0.58
CA ARG A 12 -6.78 -12.46 -1.74
C ARG A 12 -6.00 -13.60 -2.37
N CYS A 13 -4.69 -13.43 -2.55
CA CYS A 13 -3.84 -14.43 -3.21
C CYS A 13 -2.77 -15.00 -2.27
N GLU A 14 -2.84 -14.65 -0.98
CA GLU A 14 -1.97 -15.13 0.10
C GLU A 14 -0.46 -14.90 -0.11
N LYS A 15 -0.12 -14.10 -1.11
CA LYS A 15 1.25 -13.84 -1.53
C LYS A 15 1.88 -12.80 -0.61
N LEU A 16 3.12 -13.05 -0.21
CA LEU A 16 3.94 -12.11 0.54
C LEU A 16 4.57 -11.09 -0.41
N ILE A 17 4.23 -9.82 -0.21
CA ILE A 17 4.65 -8.74 -1.09
C ILE A 17 5.43 -7.71 -0.28
N PRO A 18 6.58 -7.23 -0.77
CA PRO A 18 7.32 -6.19 -0.06
C PRO A 18 6.49 -4.91 0.06
N LYS A 19 6.49 -4.31 1.24
CA LYS A 19 5.84 -3.03 1.53
C LYS A 19 6.28 -1.93 0.57
N LYS A 20 7.56 -1.92 0.15
CA LYS A 20 8.09 -1.00 -0.88
C LYS A 20 7.35 -1.13 -2.23
N VAL A 21 6.98 -2.35 -2.62
CA VAL A 21 6.25 -2.62 -3.87
C VAL A 21 4.81 -2.17 -3.73
N ILE A 22 4.20 -2.39 -2.57
CA ILE A 22 2.82 -1.94 -2.28
C ILE A 22 2.76 -0.41 -2.33
N LEU A 23 3.71 0.29 -1.71
CA LEU A 23 3.81 1.75 -1.77
C LEU A 23 4.00 2.26 -3.21
N ALA A 24 4.86 1.61 -4.00
CA ALA A 24 5.08 1.97 -5.41
C ALA A 24 3.84 1.73 -6.28
N ASN A 25 3.07 0.67 -6.00
CA ASN A 25 1.84 0.32 -6.72
C ASN A 25 0.59 1.03 -6.17
N GLY A 26 0.74 2.14 -5.45
CA GLY A 26 -0.39 2.91 -4.92
C GLY A 26 -1.28 2.09 -3.99
N GLY A 27 -0.68 1.18 -3.21
CA GLY A 27 -1.39 0.37 -2.25
C GLY A 27 -1.87 -1.00 -2.75
N ARG A 28 -1.58 -1.34 -4.01
CA ARG A 28 -2.10 -2.54 -4.65
C ARG A 28 -1.12 -3.71 -4.64
N CYS A 29 -1.68 -4.91 -4.56
CA CYS A 29 -1.00 -6.17 -4.75
C CYS A 29 -0.43 -6.25 -6.17
N SER A 30 0.88 -6.47 -6.31
CA SER A 30 1.53 -6.65 -7.62
C SER A 30 1.11 -7.92 -8.36
N ASN A 31 0.57 -8.92 -7.66
CA ASN A 31 0.16 -10.19 -8.27
C ASN A 31 -1.29 -10.20 -8.79
N CYS A 32 -2.27 -9.77 -7.98
CA CYS A 32 -3.69 -9.86 -8.30
C CYS A 32 -4.40 -8.50 -8.40
N GLY A 33 -3.67 -7.38 -8.26
CA GLY A 33 -4.23 -6.03 -8.30
C GLY A 33 -5.09 -5.63 -7.09
N TYR A 34 -5.29 -6.53 -6.13
CA TYR A 34 -6.10 -6.27 -4.94
C TYR A 34 -5.54 -5.13 -4.10
N LEU A 35 -6.39 -4.22 -3.63
CA LEU A 35 -5.98 -3.12 -2.75
C LEU A 35 -5.62 -3.66 -1.36
N ILE A 36 -4.34 -3.63 -1.00
CA ILE A 36 -3.83 -4.13 0.29
C ILE A 36 -3.80 -3.02 1.33
N ALA A 37 -3.39 -1.82 0.93
CA ALA A 37 -3.35 -0.65 1.78
C ALA A 37 -3.82 0.54 0.97
N THR A 38 -4.80 1.29 1.43
CA THR A 38 -5.11 2.57 0.80
C THR A 38 -3.95 3.51 1.13
N PRO A 39 -3.27 4.14 0.13
CA PRO A 39 -2.44 5.27 0.46
C PRO A 39 -3.37 6.26 1.13
N ILE A 40 -3.16 6.50 2.43
CA ILE A 40 -3.78 7.64 3.09
C ILE A 40 -3.08 8.82 2.43
N LEU A 41 -3.61 9.25 1.29
CA LEU A 41 -3.46 10.62 0.83
C LEU A 41 -3.91 11.42 2.04
N SER A 42 -2.95 11.97 2.78
CA SER A 42 -3.23 12.99 3.76
C SER A 42 -4.12 13.97 3.04
N PHE A 43 -5.40 13.98 3.40
CA PHE A 43 -6.29 15.07 3.06
C PHE A 43 -5.51 16.32 3.48
N LYS A 44 -5.01 17.07 2.51
CA LYS A 44 -4.73 18.48 2.68
C LYS A 44 -6.10 19.14 2.53
N PRO A 45 -6.84 19.48 3.60
CA PRO A 45 -7.95 20.39 3.47
C PRO A 45 -7.35 21.74 3.05
N GLY A 46 -7.28 22.02 1.75
CA GLY A 46 -6.67 23.26 1.28
C GLY A 46 -6.35 23.38 -0.21
N GLN A 47 -7.00 22.63 -1.09
CA GLN A 47 -6.96 22.97 -2.52
C GLN A 47 -8.35 22.84 -3.14
N ALA A 48 -9.26 23.67 -2.63
CA ALA A 48 -10.40 24.14 -3.39
C ALA A 48 -9.93 25.40 -4.15
N THR A 49 -10.10 25.37 -5.46
CA THR A 49 -10.21 26.53 -6.37
C THR A 49 -9.05 27.52 -6.43
N GLN A 50 -8.46 27.62 -7.62
CA GLN A 50 -8.45 28.83 -8.44
C GLN A 50 -8.27 28.43 -9.89
#